data_AF-A0A6C0C9N2-F1
#
_entry.id   AF-A0A6C0C9N2-F1
#
_cell.length_a   1.000
_cell.length_b   1.000
_cell.length_c   1.000
_cell.angle_alpha   90.00
_cell.angle_beta   90.00
_cell.angle_gamma   90.00
#
_symmetry.space_group_name_H-M   'P 1'
#
loop_
_entity.id
_entity.type
_entity.pdbx_description
1 polymer ?
#
loop_
_entity_poly.entity_id
_entity_poly.type
_entity_poly.pdbx_seq_one_letter_code
_entity_poly.pdbx_strand_id
1 'polypeptide(L)'
;MNPDLTYGYVKFVSNDSSPTYVLVCLEIMSRQFEEFKTIKAMMNEMQFEYCNDLKVLNHFPIEMLYVFKILVRYVTIQHMIPIDSIDEQTKLLHLLCKMANKKQINQILCSLKINPETWIRLLDEGFDAKNYLDTKHKIDICKFVAENANLDEMIYINFLGLPYFENLADYEIMNYVSFPRKRVYDKTTDTFYDILRVRNYVVLFGQNDHIPETRIESSSNEDISNESNGDELDDLPTNLNDHIIKLSWEMIRHNKIYNFLYDWIDVYFAGTIKRLILVESTNADRYTYFCVKYAADYNKIHPSGLLFKIGNCPSSLKFSRILGLAYKEFCRTKIYVSPTIESTHPKSSEN
;
A
#
# COMPACT_ATOMS: atom_id res chain seq x y z
N MET A 1 26.50 37.05 10.01
CA MET A 1 25.42 37.92 9.49
C MET A 1 24.11 37.35 10.00
N ASN A 2 23.36 38.12 10.81
CA ASN A 2 21.98 37.75 11.11
C ASN A 2 21.20 37.88 9.81
N PRO A 3 20.45 36.86 9.37
CA PRO A 3 19.55 37.04 8.24
C PRO A 3 18.52 38.12 8.63
N ASP A 4 18.35 39.12 7.77
CA ASP A 4 17.27 40.10 7.93
C ASP A 4 15.94 39.35 7.90
N LEU A 5 15.26 39.33 9.05
CA LEU A 5 13.95 38.68 9.19
C LEU A 5 12.88 39.61 8.64
N THR A 6 12.09 39.11 7.71
CA THR A 6 10.96 39.82 7.11
C THR A 6 9.69 39.46 7.83
N TYR A 7 9.00 40.46 8.38
CA TYR A 7 7.72 40.29 9.05
C TYR A 7 6.58 40.82 8.19
N GLY A 8 5.42 40.19 8.30
CA GLY A 8 4.19 40.64 7.67
C GLY A 8 2.96 40.05 8.34
N TYR A 9 1.79 40.50 7.93
CA TYR A 9 0.53 40.08 8.49
C TYR A 9 -0.21 39.09 7.59
N VAL A 10 -0.86 38.11 8.20
CA VAL A 10 -1.97 37.39 7.56
C VAL A 10 -3.27 37.99 8.08
N LYS A 11 -4.12 38.43 7.16
CA LYS A 11 -5.39 39.11 7.44
C LYS A 11 -6.53 38.10 7.43
N PHE A 12 -7.37 38.15 8.45
CA PHE A 12 -8.54 37.30 8.63
C PHE A 12 -9.80 38.15 8.56
N VAL A 13 -10.68 37.84 7.62
CA VAL A 13 -11.86 38.67 7.30
C VAL A 13 -13.15 37.94 7.65
N SER A 14 -14.09 38.67 8.25
CA SER A 14 -15.47 38.26 8.49
C SER A 14 -16.42 39.26 7.84
N ASN A 15 -17.65 38.85 7.57
CA ASN A 15 -18.70 39.78 7.15
C ASN A 15 -19.22 40.64 8.32
N ASP A 16 -19.09 40.15 9.56
CA ASP A 16 -19.76 40.72 10.74
C ASP A 16 -18.81 41.43 11.73
N SER A 17 -17.50 41.42 11.46
CA SER A 17 -16.51 41.97 12.40
C SER A 17 -15.29 42.57 11.69
N SER A 18 -14.58 43.44 12.42
CA SER A 18 -13.33 44.04 11.94
C SER A 18 -12.27 42.96 11.67
N PRO A 19 -11.44 43.11 10.63
CA PRO A 19 -10.43 42.13 10.29
C PRO A 19 -9.43 41.93 11.43
N THR A 20 -9.01 40.68 11.62
CA THR A 20 -7.96 40.31 12.57
C THR A 20 -6.66 40.07 11.84
N TYR A 21 -5.54 40.53 12.39
CA TYR A 21 -4.22 40.39 11.78
C TYR A 21 -3.31 39.52 12.67
N VAL A 22 -2.65 38.54 12.06
CA VAL A 22 -1.66 37.69 12.74
C VAL A 22 -0.29 37.97 12.16
N LEU A 23 0.63 38.42 13.01
CA LEU A 23 2.02 38.69 12.61
C LEU A 23 2.76 37.37 12.40
N VAL A 24 3.49 37.25 11.29
CA VAL A 24 4.31 36.08 10.98
C VAL A 24 5.69 36.49 10.47
N CYS A 25 6.68 35.62 10.71
CA CYS A 25 8.02 35.71 10.15
C CYS A 25 8.06 34.93 8.83
N LEU A 26 8.31 35.61 7.71
CA LEU A 26 8.25 35.03 6.37
C LEU A 26 9.31 33.93 6.19
N GLU A 27 10.50 34.08 6.77
CA GLU A 27 11.56 33.07 6.78
C GLU A 27 11.14 31.78 7.47
N ILE A 28 10.36 31.87 8.55
CA ILE A 28 9.89 30.69 9.29
C ILE A 28 8.76 30.00 8.52
N MET A 29 7.78 30.77 8.06
CA MET A 29 6.63 30.24 7.33
C MET A 29 7.03 29.59 6.00
N SER A 30 7.91 30.23 5.23
CA SER A 30 8.34 29.73 3.90
C SER A 30 9.17 28.45 3.95
N ARG A 31 9.71 28.06 5.12
CA ARG A 31 10.35 26.74 5.31
C ARG A 31 9.35 25.60 5.31
N GLN A 32 8.11 25.86 5.73
CA GLN A 32 7.10 24.84 6.02
C GLN A 32 5.90 24.89 5.08
N PHE A 33 5.61 26.05 4.47
CA PHE A 33 4.45 26.26 3.62
C PHE A 33 4.86 26.83 2.26
N GLU A 34 4.52 26.11 1.19
CA GLU A 34 4.85 26.50 -0.19
C GLU A 34 4.24 27.85 -0.57
N GLU A 35 3.04 28.17 -0.08
CA GLU A 35 2.40 29.47 -0.34
C GLU A 35 3.27 30.65 0.11
N PHE A 36 3.85 30.56 1.31
CA PHE A 36 4.73 31.61 1.85
C PHE A 36 6.09 31.64 1.14
N LYS A 37 6.55 30.52 0.60
CA LYS A 37 7.75 30.46 -0.25
C LYS A 37 7.51 31.18 -1.57
N THR A 38 6.34 31.01 -2.18
CA THR A 38 5.93 31.75 -3.37
C THR A 38 5.80 33.24 -3.10
N ILE A 39 5.13 33.64 -2.01
CA ILE A 39 5.02 35.06 -1.59
C ILE A 39 6.41 35.68 -1.42
N LYS A 40 7.33 34.97 -0.76
CA LYS A 40 8.71 35.44 -0.57
C LYS A 40 9.45 35.64 -1.89
N ALA A 41 9.29 34.71 -2.84
CA ALA A 41 9.93 34.80 -4.15
C ALA A 41 9.38 35.97 -4.99
N MET A 42 8.08 36.25 -4.89
CA MET A 42 7.38 37.27 -5.69
C MET A 42 7.26 38.63 -4.99
N MET A 43 7.90 38.79 -3.83
CA MET A 43 7.69 39.94 -2.95
C MET A 43 8.07 41.30 -3.57
N ASN A 44 8.97 41.31 -4.56
CA ASN A 44 9.38 42.53 -5.28
C ASN A 44 8.49 42.83 -6.50
N GLU A 45 7.65 41.88 -6.91
CA GLU A 45 6.82 41.96 -8.12
C GLU A 45 5.34 42.16 -7.80
N MET A 46 4.92 41.81 -6.58
CA MET A 46 3.53 41.96 -6.10
C MET A 46 3.27 43.31 -5.45
N GLN A 47 2.07 43.86 -5.67
CA GLN A 47 1.53 44.94 -4.85
C GLN A 47 0.89 44.36 -3.59
N PHE A 48 1.23 44.93 -2.43
CA PHE A 48 0.72 44.49 -1.13
C PHE A 48 -0.18 45.55 -0.49
N GLU A 49 -1.22 45.11 0.21
CA GLU A 49 -1.89 45.91 1.24
C GLU A 49 -0.93 46.09 2.43
N TYR A 50 -1.04 47.21 3.15
CA TYR A 50 -0.21 47.50 4.33
C TYR A 50 -1.08 47.72 5.57
N CYS A 51 -0.61 47.22 6.71
CA CYS A 51 -1.18 47.47 8.02
C CYS A 51 -0.02 47.80 8.97
N ASN A 52 -0.04 48.99 9.58
CA ASN A 52 1.03 49.50 10.46
C ASN A 52 2.43 49.33 9.83
N ASP A 53 2.59 49.82 8.60
CA ASP A 53 3.84 49.78 7.80
C ASP A 53 4.36 48.37 7.44
N LEU A 54 3.63 47.31 7.79
CA LEU A 54 3.95 45.93 7.42
C LEU A 54 3.02 45.43 6.31
N LYS A 55 3.57 44.62 5.40
CA LYS A 55 2.84 44.02 4.28
C LYS A 55 1.82 43.00 4.80
N VAL A 56 0.62 43.00 4.23
CA VAL A 56 -0.36 41.92 4.38
C VAL A 56 -0.03 40.86 3.35
N LEU A 57 0.56 39.77 3.80
CA LEU A 57 1.11 38.70 2.98
C LEU A 57 0.04 37.77 2.40
N ASN A 58 -1.07 37.59 3.12
CA ASN A 58 -2.14 36.68 2.73
C ASN A 58 -3.48 37.02 3.41
N HIS A 59 -4.58 36.48 2.89
CA HIS A 59 -5.95 36.72 3.32
C HIS A 59 -6.71 35.40 3.49
N PHE A 60 -7.30 35.19 4.67
CA PHE A 60 -8.15 34.03 4.95
C PHE A 60 -9.49 34.42 5.59
N PRO A 61 -10.51 33.55 5.53
CA PRO A 61 -11.74 33.70 6.31
C PRO A 61 -11.48 33.63 7.82
N ILE A 62 -12.27 34.36 8.63
CA ILE A 62 -12.09 34.43 10.09
C ILE A 62 -12.21 33.06 10.77
N GLU A 63 -12.95 32.13 10.19
CA GLU A 63 -13.16 30.80 10.75
C GLU A 63 -11.86 29.98 10.76
N MET A 64 -10.87 30.34 9.95
CA MET A 64 -9.54 29.69 9.89
C MET A 64 -8.55 30.26 10.92
N LEU A 65 -8.90 31.32 11.66
CA LEU A 65 -7.98 32.03 12.54
C LEU A 65 -7.38 31.12 13.62
N TYR A 66 -8.20 30.27 14.24
CA TYR A 66 -7.76 29.40 15.33
C TYR A 66 -6.73 28.37 14.83
N VAL A 67 -7.06 27.61 13.79
CA VAL A 67 -6.16 26.61 13.20
C VAL A 67 -4.89 27.24 12.64
N PHE A 68 -4.98 28.43 12.03
CA PHE A 68 -3.80 29.14 11.56
C PHE A 68 -2.85 29.50 12.71
N LYS A 69 -3.38 29.98 13.85
CA LYS A 69 -2.55 30.26 15.04
C LYS A 69 -1.84 29.00 15.56
N ILE A 70 -2.50 27.85 15.49
CA ILE A 70 -1.87 26.57 15.84
C ILE A 70 -0.73 26.24 14.89
N LEU A 71 -0.93 26.39 13.57
CA LEU A 71 0.11 26.17 12.57
C LEU A 71 1.30 27.13 12.75
N VAL A 72 1.05 28.42 13.02
CA VAL A 72 2.10 29.40 13.31
C VAL A 72 2.92 28.97 14.54
N ARG A 73 2.26 28.53 15.61
CA ARG A 73 2.94 28.02 16.79
C ARG A 73 3.76 26.76 16.47
N TYR A 74 3.20 25.82 15.72
CA TYR A 74 3.90 24.63 15.27
C TYR A 74 5.18 24.97 14.52
N VAL A 75 5.13 25.87 13.52
CA VAL A 75 6.35 26.19 12.75
C VAL A 75 7.38 26.98 13.56
N THR A 76 6.93 27.77 14.54
CA THR A 76 7.82 28.64 15.34
C THR A 76 8.55 27.88 16.43
N ILE A 77 7.86 26.99 17.14
CA ILE A 77 8.41 26.28 18.32
C ILE A 77 8.32 24.76 18.23
N GLN A 78 7.97 24.20 17.06
CA GLN A 78 7.88 22.76 16.80
C GLN A 78 6.95 22.02 17.78
N HIS A 79 5.94 22.71 18.28
CA HIS A 79 4.98 22.17 19.23
C HIS A 79 3.57 22.24 18.66
N MET A 80 3.00 21.07 18.37
CA MET A 80 1.63 20.94 17.91
C MET A 80 0.68 20.85 19.11
N ILE A 81 -0.31 21.74 19.14
CA ILE A 81 -1.39 21.65 20.13
C ILE A 81 -2.42 20.63 19.62
N PRO A 82 -2.87 19.68 20.45
CA PRO A 82 -3.98 18.80 20.10
C PRO A 82 -5.23 19.61 19.76
N ILE A 83 -5.91 19.23 18.68
CA ILE A 83 -7.18 19.82 18.27
C ILE A 83 -8.23 18.73 18.44
N ASP A 84 -9.12 18.86 19.42
CA ASP A 84 -10.13 17.82 19.69
C ASP A 84 -11.43 18.02 18.89
N SER A 85 -11.71 19.26 18.45
CA SER A 85 -12.91 19.58 17.69
C SER A 85 -12.83 19.09 16.25
N ILE A 86 -13.81 18.29 15.82
CA ILE A 86 -13.97 17.82 14.43
C ILE A 86 -14.00 19.01 13.46
N ASP A 87 -14.69 20.09 13.82
CA ASP A 87 -14.82 21.29 12.99
C ASP A 87 -13.47 21.98 12.77
N GLU A 88 -12.68 22.12 13.83
CA GLU A 88 -11.34 22.71 13.75
C GLU A 88 -10.34 21.77 13.05
N GLN A 89 -10.43 20.45 13.23
CA GLN A 89 -9.62 19.51 12.44
C GLN A 89 -9.96 19.57 10.94
N THR A 90 -11.24 19.73 10.60
CA THR A 90 -11.70 19.88 9.21
C THR A 90 -11.13 21.17 8.58
N LYS A 91 -11.26 22.30 9.30
CA LYS A 91 -10.67 23.59 8.89
C LYS A 91 -9.15 23.51 8.72
N LEU A 92 -8.46 22.83 9.64
CA LEU A 92 -7.01 22.62 9.56
C LEU A 92 -6.62 21.91 8.27
N LEU A 93 -7.32 20.84 7.91
CA LEU A 93 -7.03 20.05 6.71
C LEU A 93 -7.26 20.86 5.43
N HIS A 94 -8.34 21.64 5.35
CA HIS A 94 -8.58 22.58 4.25
C HIS A 94 -7.48 23.64 4.16
N LEU A 95 -7.09 24.23 5.28
CA LEU A 95 -6.06 25.26 5.33
C LEU A 95 -4.69 24.72 4.90
N LEU A 96 -4.32 23.52 5.36
CA LEU A 96 -3.10 22.84 4.95
C LEU A 96 -3.07 22.61 3.44
N CYS A 97 -4.18 22.23 2.82
CA CYS A 97 -4.26 22.03 1.37
C CYS A 97 -4.11 23.32 0.56
N LYS A 98 -4.44 24.48 1.13
CA LYS A 98 -4.20 25.79 0.53
C LYS A 98 -2.74 26.24 0.66
N MET A 99 -2.13 25.98 1.81
CA MET A 99 -0.83 26.54 2.19
C MET A 99 0.37 25.64 1.84
N ALA A 100 0.18 24.33 1.86
CA ALA A 100 1.25 23.33 1.81
C ALA A 100 1.14 22.40 0.61
N ASN A 101 2.30 21.91 0.16
CA ASN A 101 2.37 20.82 -0.80
C ASN A 101 2.15 19.46 -0.11
N LYS A 102 1.90 18.42 -0.91
CA LYS A 102 1.66 17.04 -0.44
C LYS A 102 2.67 16.54 0.60
N LYS A 103 3.96 16.78 0.39
CA LYS A 103 5.02 16.33 1.31
C LYS A 103 4.91 17.04 2.67
N GLN A 104 4.68 18.35 2.66
CA GLN A 104 4.51 19.15 3.88
C GLN A 104 3.24 18.75 4.65
N ILE A 105 2.13 18.54 3.95
CA ILE A 105 0.88 18.05 4.55
C ILE A 105 1.15 16.74 5.31
N ASN A 106 1.75 15.76 4.65
CA ASN A 106 2.00 14.46 5.26
C ASN A 106 2.92 14.54 6.51
N GLN A 107 3.93 15.42 6.48
CA GLN A 107 4.81 15.64 7.64
C GLN A 107 4.05 16.20 8.85
N ILE A 108 3.15 17.14 8.62
CA ILE A 108 2.32 17.74 9.67
C ILE A 108 1.32 16.71 10.20
N LEU A 109 0.70 15.93 9.31
CA LEU A 109 -0.26 14.88 9.69
C LEU A 109 0.38 13.78 10.55
N CYS A 110 1.65 13.46 10.36
CA CYS A 110 2.37 12.52 11.23
C CYS A 110 2.43 12.99 12.70
N SER A 111 2.27 14.29 12.95
CA SER A 111 2.32 14.90 14.29
C SER A 111 0.92 15.11 14.88
N LEU A 112 -0.13 14.68 14.19
CA LEU A 112 -1.52 14.94 14.54
C LEU A 112 -2.32 13.66 14.67
N LYS A 113 -3.18 13.63 15.70
CA LYS A 113 -4.23 12.63 15.81
C LYS A 113 -5.52 13.21 15.26
N ILE A 114 -5.89 12.81 14.06
CA ILE A 114 -7.16 13.19 13.42
C ILE A 114 -8.24 12.19 13.86
N ASN A 115 -9.36 12.72 14.33
CA ASN A 115 -10.52 11.96 14.75
C ASN A 115 -11.22 11.34 13.50
N PRO A 116 -11.80 10.12 13.59
CA PRO A 116 -12.35 9.44 12.41
C PRO A 116 -13.54 10.19 11.81
N GLU A 117 -14.40 10.79 12.64
CA GLU A 117 -15.52 11.61 12.19
C GLU A 117 -15.10 12.83 11.37
N THR A 118 -13.88 13.35 11.55
CA THR A 118 -13.30 14.39 10.66
C THR A 118 -13.15 13.89 9.23
N TRP A 119 -12.71 12.65 9.02
CA TRP A 119 -12.59 12.09 7.67
C TRP A 119 -13.95 11.84 7.03
N ILE A 120 -14.96 11.46 7.82
CA ILE A 120 -16.34 11.32 7.36
C ILE A 120 -16.88 12.68 6.91
N ARG A 121 -16.68 13.73 7.71
CA ARG A 121 -17.10 15.08 7.33
C ARG A 121 -16.41 15.57 6.06
N LEU A 122 -15.10 15.34 5.92
CA LEU A 122 -14.37 15.71 4.70
C LEU A 122 -14.84 14.95 3.45
N LEU A 123 -15.24 13.70 3.61
CA LEU A 123 -15.90 12.93 2.55
C LEU A 123 -17.19 13.61 2.11
N ASP A 124 -18.06 13.99 3.05
CA ASP A 124 -19.34 14.66 2.75
C ASP A 124 -19.13 16.05 2.10
N GLU A 125 -18.07 16.74 2.47
CA GLU A 125 -17.67 18.04 1.89
C GLU A 125 -17.00 17.93 0.51
N GLY A 126 -16.77 16.71 -0.01
CA GLY A 126 -16.14 16.49 -1.31
C GLY A 126 -14.64 16.80 -1.33
N PHE A 127 -13.96 16.65 -0.20
CA PHE A 127 -12.52 16.90 -0.07
C PHE A 127 -11.69 15.98 -0.99
N ASP A 128 -10.66 16.53 -1.65
CA ASP A 128 -9.85 15.81 -2.64
C ASP A 128 -8.70 15.00 -1.99
N ALA A 129 -9.05 14.07 -1.10
CA ALA A 129 -8.08 13.26 -0.35
C ALA A 129 -7.12 12.49 -1.26
N LYS A 130 -7.59 12.05 -2.44
CA LYS A 130 -6.78 11.30 -3.40
C LYS A 130 -5.54 12.08 -3.88
N ASN A 131 -5.63 13.39 -4.02
CA ASN A 131 -4.55 14.21 -4.56
C ASN A 131 -3.66 14.77 -3.44
N TYR A 132 -4.24 15.13 -2.30
CA TYR A 132 -3.49 15.74 -1.19
C TYR A 132 -2.72 14.76 -0.31
N LEU A 133 -3.16 13.50 -0.19
CA LEU A 133 -2.56 12.53 0.74
C LEU A 133 -1.64 11.53 0.03
N ASP A 134 -0.58 11.09 0.71
CA ASP A 134 0.22 9.94 0.22
C ASP A 134 -0.48 8.60 0.49
N THR A 135 0.06 7.55 -0.14
CA THR A 135 -0.47 6.19 -0.02
C THR A 135 -0.49 5.69 1.42
N LYS A 136 0.52 6.02 2.22
CA LYS A 136 0.59 5.59 3.63
C LYS A 136 -0.57 6.16 4.43
N HIS A 137 -0.78 7.47 4.39
CA HIS A 137 -1.88 8.12 5.10
C HIS A 137 -3.23 7.62 4.58
N LYS A 138 -3.39 7.44 3.26
CA LYS A 138 -4.63 6.86 2.71
C LYS A 138 -4.90 5.49 3.31
N ILE A 139 -3.90 4.62 3.39
CA ILE A 139 -4.06 3.28 3.97
C ILE A 139 -4.38 3.35 5.48
N ASP A 140 -3.71 4.22 6.23
CA ASP A 140 -3.95 4.38 7.66
C ASP A 140 -5.37 4.91 7.94
N ILE A 141 -5.83 5.90 7.16
CA ILE A 141 -7.21 6.42 7.21
C ILE A 141 -8.20 5.33 6.81
N CYS A 142 -7.92 4.57 5.74
CA CYS A 142 -8.76 3.48 5.26
C CYS A 142 -9.00 2.42 6.35
N LYS A 143 -7.93 1.99 7.05
CA LYS A 143 -8.04 1.06 8.19
C LYS A 143 -8.86 1.67 9.32
N PHE A 144 -8.53 2.91 9.67
CA PHE A 144 -9.12 3.58 10.81
C PHE A 144 -10.63 3.82 10.62
N VAL A 145 -11.06 4.26 9.43
CA VAL A 145 -12.48 4.41 9.09
C VAL A 145 -13.17 3.04 9.03
N ALA A 146 -12.54 2.01 8.46
CA ALA A 146 -13.12 0.67 8.42
C ALA A 146 -13.36 0.05 9.82
N GLU A 147 -12.57 0.44 10.82
CA GLU A 147 -12.73 -0.03 12.20
C GLU A 147 -13.76 0.77 13.00
N ASN A 148 -13.90 2.07 12.73
CA ASN A 148 -14.63 2.99 13.60
C ASN A 148 -15.94 3.54 12.99
N ALA A 149 -16.11 3.48 11.66
CA ALA A 149 -17.27 4.03 10.99
C ALA A 149 -18.22 2.93 10.46
N ASN A 150 -19.52 3.24 10.51
CA ASN A 150 -20.56 2.45 9.85
C ASN A 150 -20.85 3.03 8.45
N LEU A 151 -19.83 2.99 7.59
CA LEU A 151 -19.91 3.44 6.19
C LEU A 151 -19.66 2.27 5.25
N ASP A 152 -20.28 2.32 4.07
CA ASP A 152 -19.99 1.39 2.96
C ASP A 152 -18.51 1.53 2.57
N GLU A 153 -17.83 0.39 2.48
CA GLU A 153 -16.41 0.33 2.22
C GLU A 153 -16.01 0.97 0.89
N MET A 154 -16.85 0.80 -0.13
CA MET A 154 -16.57 1.32 -1.46
C MET A 154 -16.52 2.85 -1.46
N ILE A 155 -17.34 3.52 -0.63
CA ILE A 155 -17.43 4.99 -0.60
C ILE A 155 -16.10 5.58 -0.14
N TYR A 156 -15.56 5.14 1.01
CA TYR A 156 -14.33 5.74 1.53
C TYR A 156 -13.07 5.25 0.77
N ILE A 157 -13.07 4.04 0.21
CA ILE A 157 -11.98 3.57 -0.66
C ILE A 157 -11.87 4.48 -1.90
N ASN A 158 -13.01 4.82 -2.52
CA ASN A 158 -13.06 5.71 -3.67
C ASN A 158 -12.68 7.16 -3.31
N PHE A 159 -13.10 7.67 -2.15
CA PHE A 159 -12.69 8.97 -1.63
C PHE A 159 -11.17 9.11 -1.49
N LEU A 160 -10.51 8.07 -1.00
CA LEU A 160 -9.05 8.03 -0.88
C LEU A 160 -8.35 7.77 -2.24
N GLY A 161 -9.10 7.33 -3.25
CA GLY A 161 -8.58 6.95 -4.56
C GLY A 161 -7.60 5.77 -4.48
N LEU A 162 -7.91 4.78 -3.63
CA LEU A 162 -7.13 3.56 -3.51
C LEU A 162 -7.62 2.52 -4.53
N PRO A 163 -6.74 1.88 -5.32
CA PRO A 163 -7.15 0.77 -6.18
C PRO A 163 -7.59 -0.42 -5.33
N TYR A 164 -8.61 -1.16 -5.75
CA TYR A 164 -9.16 -2.26 -4.97
C TYR A 164 -9.79 -3.37 -5.80
N PHE A 165 -10.07 -4.52 -5.20
CA PHE A 165 -10.88 -5.59 -5.76
C PHE A 165 -11.75 -6.24 -4.67
N GLU A 166 -12.75 -7.00 -5.08
CA GLU A 166 -13.62 -7.75 -4.16
C GLU A 166 -12.88 -8.94 -3.55
N ASN A 167 -13.00 -9.09 -2.23
CA ASN A 167 -12.42 -10.21 -1.51
C ASN A 167 -13.34 -11.44 -1.57
N LEU A 168 -13.20 -12.26 -2.61
CA LEU A 168 -13.93 -13.52 -2.70
C LEU A 168 -13.42 -14.51 -1.65
N ALA A 169 -14.32 -15.35 -1.13
CA ALA A 169 -14.00 -16.33 -0.09
C ALA A 169 -12.83 -17.25 -0.49
N ASP A 170 -12.75 -17.60 -1.77
CA ASP A 170 -11.76 -18.51 -2.33
C ASP A 170 -10.33 -17.95 -2.28
N TYR A 171 -10.14 -16.64 -2.14
CA TYR A 171 -8.80 -16.06 -2.14
C TYR A 171 -8.05 -16.22 -0.81
N GLU A 172 -8.77 -16.52 0.28
CA GLU A 172 -8.24 -16.68 1.64
C GLU A 172 -7.32 -15.52 2.08
N ILE A 173 -7.59 -14.29 1.62
CA ILE A 173 -6.70 -13.14 1.87
C ILE A 173 -6.76 -12.74 3.35
N MET A 174 -5.58 -12.77 3.96
CA MET A 174 -5.32 -12.36 5.34
C MET A 174 -4.27 -11.24 5.36
N ASN A 175 -4.35 -10.35 6.35
CA ASN A 175 -3.43 -9.22 6.51
C ASN A 175 -2.10 -9.68 7.13
N TYR A 176 -1.26 -10.36 6.35
CA TYR A 176 0.09 -10.77 6.74
C TYR A 176 1.15 -9.94 6.02
N VAL A 177 2.18 -9.54 6.77
CA VAL A 177 3.31 -8.76 6.25
C VAL A 177 4.49 -9.65 5.86
N SER A 178 4.53 -10.90 6.34
CA SER A 178 5.58 -11.88 6.08
C SER A 178 5.22 -12.81 4.93
N PHE A 179 6.23 -13.37 4.26
CA PHE A 179 6.04 -14.48 3.32
C PHE A 179 5.76 -15.81 4.04
N PRO A 180 4.95 -16.71 3.48
CA PRO A 180 4.20 -16.58 2.23
C PRO A 180 3.02 -15.59 2.35
N ARG A 181 2.76 -14.81 1.29
CA ARG A 181 1.63 -13.86 1.24
C ARG A 181 1.11 -13.67 -0.18
N LYS A 182 -0.16 -13.24 -0.28
CA LYS A 182 -0.77 -12.83 -1.54
C LYS A 182 -0.36 -11.40 -1.90
N ARG A 183 -0.20 -11.14 -3.20
CA ARG A 183 0.09 -9.81 -3.78
C ARG A 183 -0.58 -9.72 -5.15
N VAL A 184 -0.61 -8.53 -5.73
CA VAL A 184 -1.12 -8.35 -7.11
C VAL A 184 0.04 -7.98 -8.02
N TYR A 185 0.15 -8.65 -9.17
CA TYR A 185 1.12 -8.37 -10.20
C TYR A 185 0.45 -7.71 -11.41
N ASP A 186 0.98 -6.56 -11.81
CA ASP A 186 0.65 -5.89 -13.06
C ASP A 186 1.75 -6.14 -14.09
N LYS A 187 1.46 -7.05 -15.02
CA LYS A 187 2.35 -7.39 -16.14
C LYS A 187 2.65 -6.22 -17.07
N THR A 188 1.78 -5.21 -17.12
CA THR A 188 1.92 -4.08 -18.05
C THR A 188 3.02 -3.14 -17.60
N THR A 189 3.12 -2.94 -16.29
CA THR A 189 4.09 -2.03 -15.66
C THR A 189 5.19 -2.77 -14.91
N ASP A 190 5.20 -4.11 -14.99
CA ASP A 190 6.07 -5.00 -14.23
C ASP A 190 6.11 -4.67 -12.73
N THR A 191 4.93 -4.45 -12.13
CA THR A 191 4.81 -3.94 -10.76
C THR A 191 4.10 -4.95 -9.85
N PHE A 192 4.66 -5.18 -8.67
CA PHE A 192 3.98 -5.89 -7.59
C PHE A 192 3.38 -4.90 -6.59
N TYR A 193 2.09 -5.06 -6.32
CA TYR A 193 1.35 -4.34 -5.29
C TYR A 193 1.21 -5.22 -4.05
N ASP A 194 1.49 -4.62 -2.90
CA ASP A 194 1.05 -5.18 -1.63
C ASP A 194 -0.46 -4.97 -1.49
N ILE A 195 -1.09 -5.81 -0.69
CA ILE A 195 -2.53 -5.81 -0.50
C ILE A 195 -2.91 -5.71 0.98
N LEU A 196 -4.07 -5.12 1.23
CA LEU A 196 -4.66 -5.04 2.55
C LEU A 196 -6.14 -5.34 2.43
N ARG A 197 -6.60 -6.38 3.15
CA ARG A 197 -8.01 -6.66 3.30
C ARG A 197 -8.65 -5.61 4.20
N VAL A 198 -9.71 -5.02 3.67
CA VAL A 198 -10.60 -4.08 4.34
C VAL A 198 -12.02 -4.64 4.23
N ARG A 199 -12.38 -5.45 5.23
CA ARG A 199 -13.65 -6.20 5.30
C ARG A 199 -13.88 -7.05 4.03
N ASN A 200 -14.76 -6.59 3.13
CA ASN A 200 -15.19 -7.27 1.91
C ASN A 200 -14.34 -6.92 0.68
N TYR A 201 -13.47 -5.91 0.78
CA TYR A 201 -12.60 -5.49 -0.31
C TYR A 201 -11.14 -5.69 0.06
N VAL A 202 -10.29 -5.67 -0.96
CA VAL A 202 -8.84 -5.69 -0.81
C VAL A 202 -8.27 -4.49 -1.55
N VAL A 203 -7.59 -3.60 -0.82
CA VAL A 203 -6.94 -2.42 -1.40
C VAL A 203 -5.50 -2.74 -1.78
N LEU A 204 -5.04 -2.19 -2.90
CA LEU A 204 -3.68 -2.30 -3.40
C LEU A 204 -2.89 -1.06 -3.01
N PHE A 205 -1.63 -1.26 -2.63
CA PHE A 205 -0.69 -0.17 -2.40
C PHE A 205 0.71 -0.55 -2.85
N GLY A 206 1.42 0.44 -3.41
CA GLY A 206 2.73 0.24 -4.02
C GLY A 206 3.86 0.11 -3.00
N GLN A 207 4.91 -0.60 -3.43
CA GLN A 207 6.16 -0.84 -2.72
C GLN A 207 7.20 0.27 -2.97
N ASN A 208 6.78 1.53 -3.16
CA ASN A 208 7.69 2.63 -3.54
C ASN A 208 8.67 3.12 -2.43
N ASP A 209 8.86 2.34 -1.35
CA ASP A 209 9.95 2.52 -0.39
C ASP A 209 11.03 1.41 -0.47
N HIS A 210 10.92 0.46 -1.40
CA HIS A 210 11.98 -0.51 -1.67
C HIS A 210 12.38 -0.45 -3.15
N ILE A 211 13.49 0.24 -3.38
CA ILE A 211 14.24 0.27 -4.62
C ILE A 211 14.39 -1.18 -5.13
N PRO A 212 14.04 -1.49 -6.39
CA PRO A 212 14.49 -2.73 -7.00
C PRO A 212 16.01 -2.62 -7.10
N GLU A 213 16.74 -3.35 -6.26
CA GLU A 213 18.18 -3.50 -6.47
C GLU A 213 18.34 -4.07 -7.87
N THR A 214 18.96 -3.25 -8.73
CA THR A 214 19.40 -3.58 -10.07
C THR A 214 19.95 -4.99 -10.12
N ARG A 215 19.51 -5.77 -11.11
CA ARG A 215 20.11 -7.06 -11.49
C ARG A 215 21.63 -6.93 -11.48
N ILE A 216 22.28 -7.48 -10.47
CA ILE A 216 23.69 -7.80 -10.53
C ILE A 216 23.75 -9.15 -11.23
N GLU A 217 24.08 -9.13 -12.52
CA GLU A 217 24.61 -10.31 -13.20
C GLU A 217 25.97 -10.62 -12.56
N SER A 218 25.96 -11.38 -11.45
CA SER A 218 27.17 -11.99 -10.92
C SER A 218 27.36 -13.32 -11.63
N SER A 219 28.24 -13.30 -12.64
CA SER A 219 28.83 -14.49 -13.23
C SER A 219 29.65 -15.25 -12.19
N SER A 220 29.22 -16.44 -11.79
CA SER A 220 30.11 -17.51 -11.33
C SER A 220 29.43 -18.87 -11.42
N ASN A 221 30.21 -19.84 -11.91
CA ASN A 221 29.84 -21.15 -12.46
C ASN A 221 29.18 -22.14 -11.49
N GLU A 222 28.38 -23.04 -12.11
CA GLU A 222 28.10 -24.46 -11.79
C GLU A 222 27.45 -24.73 -10.41
N ASP A 223 26.18 -25.14 -10.32
CA ASP A 223 25.75 -26.49 -10.65
C ASP A 223 24.26 -26.61 -11.05
N ILE A 224 23.98 -27.71 -11.76
CA ILE A 224 22.79 -28.07 -12.54
C ILE A 224 21.48 -28.07 -11.73
N SER A 225 20.56 -27.17 -12.08
CA SER A 225 19.15 -27.54 -12.38
C SER A 225 18.53 -26.49 -13.32
N ASN A 226 18.26 -26.92 -14.56
CA ASN A 226 17.55 -26.12 -15.55
C ASN A 226 16.08 -25.96 -15.12
N GLU A 227 15.78 -25.02 -14.23
CA GLU A 227 14.42 -24.49 -14.11
C GLU A 227 14.33 -23.26 -15.04
N SER A 228 13.70 -23.42 -16.20
CA SER A 228 13.53 -22.32 -17.15
C SER A 228 12.84 -21.12 -16.48
N ASN A 229 13.37 -19.93 -16.73
CA ASN A 229 12.77 -18.69 -16.26
C ASN A 229 11.47 -18.44 -17.03
N GLY A 230 10.35 -18.42 -16.30
CA GLY A 230 9.02 -18.05 -16.80
C GLY A 230 8.35 -19.15 -17.61
N ASP A 231 7.23 -19.69 -17.11
CA ASP A 231 6.26 -20.30 -18.03
C ASP A 231 5.60 -19.11 -18.80
N GLU A 232 5.62 -19.13 -20.14
CA GLU A 232 5.06 -18.05 -20.98
C GLU A 232 3.59 -17.78 -20.61
N LEU A 233 3.28 -16.54 -20.21
CA LEU A 233 1.98 -16.12 -19.67
C LEU A 233 0.86 -16.03 -20.73
N ASP A 234 1.19 -16.16 -22.01
CA ASP A 234 0.26 -15.87 -23.11
C ASP A 234 -0.67 -17.06 -23.44
N ASP A 235 -0.34 -18.28 -23.01
CA ASP A 235 -1.16 -19.50 -23.20
C ASP A 235 -1.55 -20.15 -21.86
N LEU A 236 -2.20 -19.38 -20.98
CA LEU A 236 -2.61 -19.88 -19.66
C LEU A 236 -3.92 -20.67 -19.72
N PRO A 237 -3.98 -21.89 -19.15
CA PRO A 237 -5.18 -22.71 -19.14
C PRO A 237 -6.28 -22.08 -18.27
N THR A 238 -7.54 -22.27 -18.67
CA THR A 238 -8.73 -21.73 -17.99
C THR A 238 -8.95 -22.33 -16.59
N ASN A 239 -8.31 -23.45 -16.26
CA ASN A 239 -8.36 -24.10 -14.94
C ASN A 239 -6.99 -24.08 -14.25
N LEU A 240 -6.86 -23.20 -13.26
CA LEU A 240 -5.62 -22.94 -12.50
C LEU A 240 -5.39 -23.90 -11.33
N ASN A 241 -6.40 -24.68 -10.94
CA ASN A 241 -6.31 -25.58 -9.78
C ASN A 241 -5.27 -26.70 -9.99
N ASP A 242 -5.13 -27.18 -11.23
CA ASP A 242 -4.24 -28.28 -11.58
C ASP A 242 -2.84 -27.82 -12.01
N HIS A 243 -2.60 -26.50 -12.03
CA HIS A 243 -1.36 -25.91 -12.52
C HIS A 243 -0.65 -25.13 -11.40
N ILE A 244 0.68 -25.14 -11.46
CA ILE A 244 1.53 -24.21 -10.70
C ILE A 244 2.33 -23.44 -11.73
N ILE A 245 1.88 -22.25 -12.09
CA ILE A 245 2.58 -21.36 -13.02
C ILE A 245 3.55 -20.49 -12.21
N LYS A 246 4.83 -20.63 -12.51
CA LYS A 246 5.91 -19.87 -11.85
C LYS A 246 6.18 -18.60 -12.65
N LEU A 247 6.06 -17.45 -11.98
CA LEU A 247 6.39 -16.14 -12.52
C LEU A 247 7.85 -15.78 -12.19
N SER A 248 8.29 -14.61 -12.64
CA SER A 248 9.59 -14.05 -12.28
C SER A 248 9.76 -13.97 -10.76
N TRP A 249 10.97 -14.30 -10.30
CA TRP A 249 11.35 -14.13 -8.91
C TRP A 249 11.90 -12.72 -8.68
N GLU A 250 11.90 -12.26 -7.43
CA GLU A 250 12.44 -10.96 -7.04
C GLU A 250 13.32 -11.06 -5.78
N MET A 251 14.25 -10.13 -5.61
CA MET A 251 14.97 -9.96 -4.34
C MET A 251 14.22 -8.97 -3.45
N ILE A 252 13.79 -9.39 -2.27
CA ILE A 252 13.22 -8.49 -1.26
C ILE A 252 14.02 -8.65 0.02
N ARG A 253 14.69 -7.56 0.44
CA ARG A 253 15.51 -7.53 1.67
C ARG A 253 16.49 -8.71 1.73
N HIS A 254 17.22 -8.95 0.63
CA HIS A 254 18.19 -10.04 0.45
C HIS A 254 17.61 -11.47 0.40
N ASN A 255 16.28 -11.63 0.42
CA ASN A 255 15.65 -12.94 0.23
C ASN A 255 15.16 -13.09 -1.21
N LYS A 256 15.44 -14.25 -1.81
CA LYS A 256 14.87 -14.64 -3.09
C LYS A 256 13.40 -15.03 -2.89
N ILE A 257 12.50 -14.29 -3.52
CA ILE A 257 11.05 -14.51 -3.44
C ILE A 257 10.57 -15.05 -4.78
N TYR A 258 9.96 -16.23 -4.74
CA TYR A 258 9.30 -16.86 -5.86
C TYR A 258 7.84 -16.42 -5.91
N ASN A 259 7.34 -16.18 -7.12
CA ASN A 259 5.97 -15.77 -7.37
C ASN A 259 5.26 -16.85 -8.16
N PHE A 260 4.09 -17.26 -7.67
CA PHE A 260 3.24 -18.24 -8.33
C PHE A 260 1.90 -17.59 -8.66
N LEU A 261 1.43 -17.78 -9.89
CA LEU A 261 0.11 -17.30 -10.28
C LEU A 261 -0.94 -18.06 -9.45
N TYR A 262 -1.85 -17.30 -8.87
CA TYR A 262 -2.96 -17.84 -8.08
C TYR A 262 -4.28 -17.67 -8.81
N ASP A 263 -4.60 -16.46 -9.26
CA ASP A 263 -5.81 -16.19 -10.05
C ASP A 263 -5.69 -14.91 -10.89
N TRP A 264 -6.68 -14.68 -11.75
CA TRP A 264 -6.93 -13.41 -12.40
C TRP A 264 -8.03 -12.64 -11.69
N ILE A 265 -7.76 -11.39 -11.36
CA ILE A 265 -8.69 -10.54 -10.61
C ILE A 265 -9.01 -9.26 -11.37
N ASP A 266 -10.24 -8.79 -11.24
CA ASP A 266 -10.68 -7.50 -11.77
C ASP A 266 -10.45 -6.42 -10.70
N VAL A 267 -9.51 -5.52 -10.99
CA VAL A 267 -9.08 -4.46 -10.07
C VAL A 267 -9.63 -3.11 -10.54
N TYR A 268 -10.29 -2.40 -9.63
CA TYR A 268 -10.87 -1.08 -9.84
C TYR A 268 -9.82 0.00 -9.61
N PHE A 269 -9.55 0.79 -10.65
CA PHE A 269 -8.69 1.98 -10.64
C PHE A 269 -9.51 3.20 -11.03
N ALA A 270 -9.90 4.04 -10.06
CA ALA A 270 -10.49 5.36 -10.29
C ALA A 270 -11.51 5.43 -11.45
N GLY A 271 -12.49 4.51 -11.47
CA GLY A 271 -13.54 4.45 -12.49
C GLY A 271 -13.24 3.55 -13.70
N THR A 272 -12.09 2.88 -13.73
CA THR A 272 -11.73 1.88 -14.75
C THR A 272 -11.48 0.53 -14.10
N ILE A 273 -11.74 -0.56 -14.83
CA ILE A 273 -11.46 -1.93 -14.37
C ILE A 273 -10.29 -2.46 -15.19
N LYS A 274 -9.28 -2.99 -14.49
CA LYS A 274 -8.11 -3.62 -15.09
C LYS A 274 -7.98 -5.04 -14.56
N ARG A 275 -7.89 -6.01 -15.46
CA ARG A 275 -7.63 -7.41 -15.11
C ARG A 275 -6.16 -7.62 -14.79
N LEU A 276 -5.85 -7.98 -13.55
CA LEU A 276 -4.50 -8.19 -13.02
C LEU A 276 -4.32 -9.62 -12.50
N ILE A 277 -3.09 -9.97 -12.13
CA ILE A 277 -2.74 -11.31 -11.66
C ILE A 277 -2.63 -11.29 -10.13
N LEU A 278 -3.46 -12.07 -9.43
CA LEU A 278 -3.26 -12.39 -8.02
C LEU A 278 -2.16 -13.44 -7.94
N VAL A 279 -1.12 -13.15 -7.16
CA VAL A 279 0.04 -14.02 -6.99
C VAL A 279 0.18 -14.46 -5.54
N GLU A 280 0.72 -15.66 -5.35
CA GLU A 280 1.27 -16.08 -4.07
C GLU A 280 2.79 -15.98 -4.10
N SER A 281 3.31 -15.19 -3.18
CA SER A 281 4.74 -14.92 -3.07
C SER A 281 5.31 -15.66 -1.87
N THR A 282 6.44 -16.33 -2.04
CA THR A 282 7.03 -17.19 -1.01
C THR A 282 8.54 -17.32 -1.17
N ASN A 283 9.25 -17.68 -0.10
CA ASN A 283 10.66 -18.08 -0.14
C ASN A 283 10.83 -19.57 -0.51
N ALA A 284 9.74 -20.33 -0.56
CA ALA A 284 9.72 -21.73 -0.94
C ALA A 284 9.94 -21.89 -2.46
N ASP A 285 10.81 -22.83 -2.84
CA ASP A 285 10.96 -23.22 -4.24
C ASP A 285 9.69 -23.91 -4.79
N ARG A 286 9.67 -24.21 -6.09
CA ARG A 286 8.50 -24.79 -6.76
C ARG A 286 8.11 -26.15 -6.17
N TYR A 287 9.09 -26.97 -5.77
CA TYR A 287 8.83 -28.28 -5.15
C TYR A 287 8.19 -28.14 -3.77
N THR A 288 8.74 -27.27 -2.92
CA THR A 288 8.23 -27.02 -1.57
C THR A 288 6.83 -26.41 -1.65
N TYR A 289 6.63 -25.44 -2.56
CA TYR A 289 5.32 -24.85 -2.84
C TYR A 289 4.30 -25.91 -3.30
N PHE A 290 4.68 -26.77 -4.24
CA PHE A 290 3.86 -27.90 -4.71
C PHE A 290 3.44 -28.82 -3.56
N CYS A 291 4.39 -29.20 -2.70
CA CYS A 291 4.10 -30.07 -1.57
C CYS A 291 3.11 -29.44 -0.58
N VAL A 292 3.19 -28.13 -0.35
CA VAL A 292 2.25 -27.40 0.52
C VAL A 292 0.87 -27.30 -0.14
N LYS A 293 0.80 -26.87 -1.41
CA LYS A 293 -0.46 -26.70 -2.15
C LYS A 293 -1.29 -27.99 -2.18
N TYR A 294 -0.64 -29.13 -2.38
CA TYR A 294 -1.30 -30.43 -2.52
C TYR A 294 -1.21 -31.33 -1.27
N ALA A 295 -0.80 -30.78 -0.11
CA ALA A 295 -0.72 -31.54 1.13
C ALA A 295 -2.09 -32.11 1.57
N ALA A 296 -3.17 -31.36 1.32
CA ALA A 296 -4.53 -31.78 1.68
C ALA A 296 -4.95 -33.06 0.94
N ASP A 297 -4.57 -33.22 -0.32
CA ASP A 297 -4.91 -34.41 -1.11
C ASP A 297 -4.18 -35.65 -0.59
N TYR A 298 -2.91 -35.51 -0.19
CA TYR A 298 -2.20 -36.56 0.54
C TYR A 298 -2.93 -36.95 1.84
N ASN A 299 -3.39 -35.96 2.62
CA ASN A 299 -4.06 -36.21 3.90
C ASN A 299 -5.42 -36.90 3.75
N LYS A 300 -6.16 -36.62 2.66
CA LYS A 300 -7.42 -37.32 2.34
C LYS A 300 -7.19 -38.83 2.14
N ILE A 301 -6.06 -39.20 1.54
CA ILE A 301 -5.70 -40.59 1.22
C ILE A 301 -5.03 -41.29 2.42
N HIS A 302 -4.39 -40.52 3.29
CA HIS A 302 -3.70 -41.01 4.49
C HIS A 302 -4.18 -40.29 5.77
N PRO A 303 -5.44 -40.50 6.19
CA PRO A 303 -6.08 -39.76 7.28
C PRO A 303 -5.45 -39.96 8.67
N SER A 304 -4.51 -40.90 8.81
CA SER A 304 -3.80 -41.21 10.06
C SER A 304 -2.43 -40.50 10.22
N GLY A 305 -2.09 -39.53 9.37
CA GLY A 305 -0.82 -38.79 9.43
C GLY A 305 -1.00 -37.32 9.81
N LEU A 306 -0.16 -36.82 10.72
CA LEU A 306 -0.10 -35.45 11.28
C LEU A 306 -0.78 -34.34 10.45
N LEU A 307 -1.67 -33.58 11.10
CA LEU A 307 -2.20 -32.30 10.59
C LEU A 307 -1.07 -31.36 10.17
N PHE A 308 -1.05 -31.02 8.89
CA PHE A 308 -0.13 -30.05 8.30
C PHE A 308 -0.55 -28.62 8.63
N LYS A 309 0.40 -27.82 9.11
CA LYS A 309 0.28 -26.35 9.13
C LYS A 309 1.41 -25.76 8.31
N ILE A 310 1.08 -24.71 7.55
CA ILE A 310 2.02 -23.91 6.76
C ILE A 310 3.21 -23.50 7.64
N GLY A 311 4.43 -23.86 7.21
CA GLY A 311 5.68 -23.57 7.95
C GLY A 311 6.48 -24.80 8.39
N ASN A 312 5.89 -26.00 8.40
CA ASN A 312 6.59 -27.25 8.71
C ASN A 312 6.45 -28.27 7.56
N CYS A 313 7.53 -28.48 6.82
CA CYS A 313 7.66 -29.64 5.93
C CYS A 313 7.75 -30.90 6.80
N PRO A 314 7.02 -31.99 6.52
CA PRO A 314 7.07 -33.17 7.36
C PRO A 314 8.37 -33.92 7.10
N SER A 315 9.03 -34.33 8.17
CA SER A 315 10.14 -35.29 8.15
C SER A 315 9.71 -36.73 7.81
N SER A 316 8.47 -36.94 7.33
CA SER A 316 7.96 -38.26 6.94
C SER A 316 8.50 -38.64 5.57
N LEU A 317 9.45 -39.60 5.55
CA LEU A 317 10.01 -40.23 4.33
C LEU A 317 8.92 -40.67 3.33
N LYS A 318 7.75 -41.09 3.82
CA LYS A 318 6.63 -41.52 2.98
C LYS A 318 5.96 -40.34 2.25
N PHE A 319 5.76 -39.22 2.94
CA PHE A 319 5.20 -38.00 2.34
C PHE A 319 6.11 -37.47 1.24
N SER A 320 7.40 -37.28 1.54
CA SER A 320 8.38 -36.75 0.59
C SER A 320 8.55 -37.65 -0.63
N ARG A 321 8.45 -38.98 -0.46
CA ARG A 321 8.51 -39.93 -1.58
C ARG A 321 7.27 -39.85 -2.47
N ILE A 322 6.07 -39.83 -1.90
CA ILE A 322 4.81 -39.84 -2.67
C ILE A 322 4.63 -38.52 -3.43
N LEU A 323 4.78 -37.38 -2.75
CA LEU A 323 4.69 -36.08 -3.42
C LEU A 323 5.89 -35.80 -4.34
N GLY A 324 7.07 -36.37 -4.04
CA GLY A 324 8.21 -36.34 -4.95
C GLY A 324 7.94 -37.03 -6.30
N LEU A 325 7.21 -38.16 -6.29
CA LEU A 325 6.77 -38.83 -7.52
C LEU A 325 5.72 -38.00 -8.26
N ALA A 326 4.72 -37.47 -7.55
CA ALA A 326 3.70 -36.59 -8.13
C ALA A 326 4.32 -35.32 -8.74
N TYR A 327 5.33 -34.74 -8.08
CA TYR A 327 6.05 -33.58 -8.59
C TYR A 327 6.85 -33.88 -9.86
N LYS A 328 7.51 -35.05 -9.95
CA LYS A 328 8.19 -35.45 -11.19
C LYS A 328 7.23 -35.55 -12.36
N GLU A 329 6.06 -36.14 -12.13
CA GLU A 329 5.04 -36.25 -13.16
C GLU A 329 4.43 -34.90 -13.52
N PHE A 330 4.22 -34.03 -12.53
CA PHE A 330 3.84 -32.63 -12.74
C PHE A 330 4.87 -31.87 -13.57
N CYS A 331 6.17 -32.01 -13.31
CA CYS A 331 7.22 -31.37 -14.11
C CYS A 331 7.20 -31.84 -15.57
N ARG A 332 6.82 -33.10 -15.82
CA ARG A 332 6.73 -33.71 -17.16
C ARG A 332 5.48 -33.27 -17.92
N THR A 333 4.34 -33.19 -17.24
CA THR A 333 3.02 -33.02 -17.86
C THR A 333 2.41 -31.64 -17.68
N LYS A 334 2.97 -30.85 -16.75
CA LYS A 334 2.45 -29.55 -16.26
C LYS A 334 1.08 -29.64 -15.57
N ILE A 335 0.56 -30.85 -15.37
CA ILE A 335 -0.75 -31.12 -14.78
C ILE A 335 -0.54 -31.87 -13.47
N TYR A 336 -1.18 -31.41 -12.40
CA TYR A 336 -1.19 -32.14 -11.14
C TYR A 336 -2.07 -33.39 -11.27
N VAL A 337 -1.50 -34.53 -10.90
CA VAL A 337 -2.23 -35.78 -10.74
C VAL A 337 -2.13 -36.18 -9.27
N SER A 338 -3.28 -36.28 -8.60
CA SER A 338 -3.32 -36.70 -7.20
C SER A 338 -2.61 -38.04 -7.05
N PRO A 339 -1.75 -38.20 -6.02
CA PRO A 339 -1.16 -39.49 -5.74
C PRO A 339 -2.28 -40.51 -5.51
N THR A 340 -2.21 -41.68 -6.13
CA THR A 340 -3.07 -42.81 -5.80
C THR A 340 -2.30 -43.75 -4.87
N ILE A 341 -3.03 -44.58 -4.11
CA ILE A 341 -2.48 -45.50 -3.10
C ILE A 341 -1.42 -46.47 -3.70
N GLU A 342 -1.40 -46.65 -5.02
CA GLU A 342 -0.67 -47.71 -5.72
C GLU A 342 0.72 -47.34 -6.27
N SER A 343 1.40 -46.31 -5.77
CA SER A 343 2.84 -46.15 -6.10
C SER A 343 3.74 -47.02 -5.19
N THR A 344 3.42 -48.31 -5.05
CA THR A 344 4.33 -49.32 -4.48
C THR A 344 4.83 -50.26 -5.56
N HIS A 345 6.01 -49.91 -6.10
CA HIS A 345 7.00 -50.72 -6.84
C HIS A 345 6.63 -51.25 -8.24
N PRO A 346 7.53 -51.12 -9.24
CA PRO A 346 7.80 -52.27 -10.10
C PRO A 346 8.54 -53.29 -9.23
N LYS A 347 7.90 -54.43 -8.96
CA LYS A 347 8.65 -55.64 -8.61
C LYS A 347 9.61 -55.87 -9.77
N SER A 348 10.91 -55.85 -9.47
CA SER A 348 11.89 -56.56 -10.29
C SER A 348 11.41 -58.00 -10.38
N SER A 349 10.77 -58.34 -11.50
CA SER A 349 10.58 -59.71 -11.91
C SER A 349 11.97 -60.29 -12.16
N GLU A 350 12.33 -61.27 -11.33
CA GLU A 350 13.38 -62.23 -11.61
C GLU A 350 13.23 -62.76 -13.04
N ASN A 351 14.33 -62.69 -13.79
CA ASN A 351 14.86 -63.78 -14.60
C ASN A 351 16.36 -63.57 -14.77
#